data_AF-A0A2V0PII5-F1
#
_entry.id   AF-A0A2V0PII5-F1
#
_cell.length_a   1.000
_cell.length_b   1.000
_cell.length_c   1.000
_cell.angle_alpha   90.00
_cell.angle_beta   90.00
_cell.angle_gamma   90.00
#
_symmetry.space_group_name_H-M   'P 1'
#
loop_
_entity.id
_entity.type
_entity.pdbx_description
1 polymer ?
#
loop_
_entity_poly.entity_id
_entity_poly.type
_entity_poly.pdbx_seq_one_letter_code
_entity_poly.pdbx_strand_id
1 'polypeptide(L)'
;MQYVSVERPEGRSWALLRVAKEPVNSFDTALWAALRDAVAALEADPTCRGVVIASGLRRDVFTAGNDLKELYAPNTSAERCEGRARGARVP
;
A
#
# COMPACT_ATOMS: atom_id res chain seq x y z
N MET A 1 -11.88 -5.16 -5.75
CA MET A 1 -11.09 -4.50 -6.81
C MET A 1 -9.64 -4.49 -6.36
N GLN A 2 -8.72 -4.92 -7.23
CA GLN A 2 -7.30 -4.99 -6.91
C GLN A 2 -6.63 -3.70 -7.37
N TYR A 3 -6.17 -2.87 -6.43
CA TYR A 3 -5.56 -1.55 -6.70
C TYR A 3 -4.03 -1.60 -6.80
N VAL A 4 -3.45 -2.78 -6.61
CA VAL A 4 -2.00 -3.01 -6.59
C VAL A 4 -1.66 -4.02 -7.69
N SER A 5 -0.64 -3.72 -8.50
CA SER A 5 -0.10 -4.64 -9.49
C SER A 5 1.41 -4.74 -9.35
N VAL A 6 1.98 -5.91 -9.63
CA VAL A 6 3.42 -6.17 -9.58
C VAL A 6 3.91 -6.55 -10.97
N GLU A 7 4.94 -5.85 -11.45
CA GLU A 7 5.64 -6.11 -12.70
C GLU A 7 7.10 -6.49 -12.39
N ARG A 8 7.64 -7.49 -13.09
CA ARG A 8 9.03 -7.93 -12.96
C ARG A 8 9.74 -7.66 -14.29
N PRO A 9 10.58 -6.63 -14.39
CA PRO A 9 11.37 -6.39 -15.59
C PRO A 9 12.35 -7.54 -15.82
N GLU A 10 12.47 -7.98 -17.08
CA GLU A 10 13.38 -9.07 -17.44
C GLU A 10 14.83 -8.75 -17.07
N GLY A 11 15.53 -9.75 -16.53
CA GLY A 11 16.93 -9.64 -16.12
C GLY A 11 17.19 -8.70 -14.93
N ARG A 12 16.15 -8.21 -14.25
CA ARG A 12 16.30 -7.37 -13.05
C ARG A 12 15.96 -8.16 -11.79
N SER A 13 16.74 -7.94 -10.74
CA SER A 13 16.48 -8.49 -9.40
C SER A 13 15.56 -7.58 -8.57
N TRP A 14 14.74 -6.73 -9.20
CA TRP A 14 13.79 -5.87 -8.52
C TRP A 14 12.43 -5.92 -9.18
N ALA A 15 11.38 -5.63 -8.41
CA ALA A 15 10.00 -5.58 -8.89
C ALA A 15 9.43 -4.17 -8.86
N LEU A 16 8.53 -3.85 -9.79
CA LEU A 16 7.76 -2.61 -9.81
C LEU A 16 6.35 -2.89 -9.25
N LEU A 17 6.06 -2.33 -8.08
CA LEU A 17 4.74 -2.36 -7.47
C LEU A 17 4.02 -1.04 -7.77
N ARG A 18 2.93 -1.11 -8.53
CA ARG A 18 2.11 0.05 -8.88
C ARG A 18 0.85 0.11 -8.03
N VAL A 19 0.53 1.30 -7.53
CA VAL A 19 -0.74 1.60 -6.85
C VAL A 19 -1.60 2.48 -7.75
N ALA A 20 -2.81 2.03 -8.06
CA ALA A 20 -3.71 2.69 -9.02
C ALA A 20 -5.16 2.78 -8.49
N LYS A 21 -5.35 3.35 -7.30
CA LYS A 21 -6.67 3.68 -6.75
C LYS A 21 -7.00 5.14 -7.07
N GLU A 22 -7.82 5.35 -8.09
CA GLU A 22 -8.33 6.69 -8.41
C GLU A 22 -9.13 7.29 -7.23
N PRO A 23 -9.15 8.61 -7.06
CA PRO A 23 -8.50 9.59 -7.92
C PRO A 23 -7.04 9.88 -7.54
N VAL A 24 -6.61 9.60 -6.31
CA VAL A 24 -5.33 10.13 -5.79
C VAL A 24 -4.58 9.11 -4.92
N ASN A 25 -4.85 7.82 -5.10
CA ASN A 25 -4.31 6.74 -4.28
C ASN A 25 -4.54 7.02 -2.78
N SER A 26 -5.79 7.20 -2.34
CA SER A 26 -6.11 7.32 -0.92
C SER A 26 -6.02 5.94 -0.23
N PHE A 27 -5.21 5.84 0.82
CA PHE A 27 -4.93 4.56 1.48
C PHE A 27 -5.99 4.25 2.53
N ASP A 28 -7.01 3.50 2.09
CA ASP A 28 -7.97 2.84 2.98
C ASP A 28 -7.42 1.49 3.46
N THR A 29 -8.17 0.82 4.33
CA THR A 29 -7.77 -0.45 4.94
C THR A 29 -7.60 -1.56 3.90
N ALA A 30 -8.45 -1.57 2.86
CA ALA A 30 -8.36 -2.56 1.79
C ALA A 30 -7.07 -2.39 0.97
N LEU A 31 -6.70 -1.15 0.65
CA LEU A 31 -5.46 -0.84 -0.05
C LEU A 31 -4.24 -1.14 0.82
N TRP A 32 -4.27 -0.80 2.12
CA TRP A 32 -3.22 -1.18 3.05
C TRP A 32 -3.00 -2.69 3.12
N ALA A 33 -4.09 -3.47 3.20
CA ALA A 33 -4.01 -4.93 3.18
C ALA A 33 -3.41 -5.45 1.87
N ALA A 34 -3.88 -4.96 0.72
CA ALA A 34 -3.36 -5.36 -0.59
C ALA A 34 -1.88 -5.01 -0.77
N LEU A 35 -1.45 -3.84 -0.30
CA LEU A 35 -0.04 -3.43 -0.35
C LEU A 35 0.83 -4.31 0.53
N ARG A 36 0.39 -4.60 1.77
CA ARG A 36 1.10 -5.50 2.69
C ARG A 36 1.25 -6.89 2.08
N ASP A 37 0.17 -7.46 1.53
CA ASP A 37 0.20 -8.82 0.98
C ASP A 37 1.11 -8.90 -0.25
N ALA A 38 1.11 -7.85 -1.10
CA ALA A 38 2.02 -7.75 -2.24
C ALA A 38 3.49 -7.62 -1.82
N VAL A 39 3.79 -6.82 -0.80
CA VAL A 39 5.15 -6.68 -0.26
C VAL A 39 5.61 -7.97 0.38
N ALA A 40 4.78 -8.62 1.21
CA ALA A 40 5.10 -9.90 1.83
C ALA A 40 5.40 -11.00 0.78
N ALA A 41 4.65 -11.03 -0.32
CA ALA A 41 4.91 -11.95 -1.42
C ALA A 41 6.25 -11.65 -2.13
N LEU A 42 6.64 -10.38 -2.23
CA LEU A 42 7.93 -9.96 -2.81
C LEU A 42 9.09 -10.21 -1.86
N GLU A 43 8.90 -10.07 -0.55
CA GLU A 43 9.89 -10.39 0.48
C GLU A 43 10.18 -11.90 0.55
N ALA A 44 9.16 -12.73 0.34
CA ALA A 44 9.31 -14.19 0.30
C ALA A 44 9.98 -14.71 -0.98
N ASP A 45 10.14 -13.87 -2.01
CA ASP A 45 10.74 -14.22 -3.29
C ASP A 45 12.27 -14.00 -3.24
N PRO A 46 13.09 -15.07 -3.21
CA PRO A 46 14.55 -14.92 -3.10
C PRO A 46 15.20 -14.29 -4.33
N THR A 47 14.47 -14.21 -5.46
CA THR A 47 14.96 -13.54 -6.68
C THR A 47 14.73 -12.03 -6.65
N CYS A 48 13.82 -11.57 -5.78
CA CYS A 48 13.53 -10.17 -5.55
C CYS A 48 14.47 -9.60 -4.48
N ARG A 49 15.26 -8.61 -4.85
CA ARG A 49 16.24 -7.92 -4.01
C ARG A 49 15.88 -6.48 -3.74
N GLY A 50 14.83 -5.97 -4.37
CA GLY A 50 14.34 -4.60 -4.18
C GLY A 50 12.96 -4.41 -4.79
N VAL A 51 12.23 -3.43 -4.27
CA VAL A 51 10.89 -3.07 -4.76
C VAL A 51 10.87 -1.58 -5.04
N VAL A 52 10.46 -1.22 -6.25
CA VAL A 52 10.11 0.16 -6.59
C VAL A 52 8.61 0.31 -6.44
N ILE A 53 8.17 1.21 -5.57
CA ILE A 53 6.75 1.53 -5.40
C ILE A 53 6.47 2.79 -6.21
N ALA A 54 5.52 2.71 -7.13
CA ALA A 54 5.16 3.81 -8.02
C ALA A 54 3.64 4.00 -8.10
N SER A 55 3.21 5.19 -8.52
CA SER A 55 1.83 5.39 -8.92
C SER A 55 1.56 4.76 -10.28
N GLY A 56 0.41 4.11 -10.40
CA GLY A 56 -0.17 3.66 -11.67
C GLY A 56 -1.30 4.57 -12.16
N LEU A 57 -1.55 5.71 -11.49
CA LEU A 57 -2.54 6.69 -11.94
C LEU A 57 -2.08 7.39 -13.21
N ARG A 58 -3.03 7.85 -14.03
CA ARG A 58 -2.72 8.66 -15.23
C ARG A 58 -2.25 10.06 -14.89
N ARG A 59 -2.56 10.54 -13.69
CA ARG A 59 -2.16 11.85 -13.17
C ARG A 59 -0.85 11.73 -12.39
N ASP A 60 -0.10 12.82 -12.33
CA ASP A 60 1.17 12.88 -11.59
C ASP A 60 0.94 13.06 -10.09
N VAL A 61 0.42 11.99 -9.46
CA VAL A 61 0.17 11.91 -8.01
C VAL A 61 0.64 10.55 -7.53
N PHE A 62 1.57 10.56 -6.58
CA PHE A 62 1.97 9.33 -5.89
C PHE A 62 0.87 8.82 -4.96
N THR A 63 0.51 9.61 -3.94
CA THR A 63 -0.62 9.36 -3.03
C THR A 63 -1.05 10.66 -2.35
N ALA A 64 -2.33 10.78 -2.02
CA ALA A 64 -2.87 11.79 -1.11
C ALA A 64 -2.81 11.39 0.38
N GLY A 65 -2.20 10.23 0.70
CA GLY A 65 -2.07 9.71 2.05
C GLY A 65 -3.24 8.82 2.47
N ASN A 66 -3.45 8.70 3.78
CA ASN A 66 -4.51 7.86 4.35
C ASN A 66 -5.90 8.39 3.99
N ASP A 67 -6.86 7.48 3.84
CA ASP A 67 -8.25 7.84 3.61
C ASP A 67 -8.85 8.46 4.88
N LEU A 68 -9.01 9.78 4.87
CA LEU A 68 -9.56 10.52 6.02
C LEU A 68 -10.98 10.07 6.38
N LYS A 69 -11.77 9.50 5.45
CA LYS A 69 -13.11 8.97 5.76
C LYS A 69 -13.05 7.76 6.70
N GLU A 70 -11.97 7.00 6.67
CA GLU A 70 -11.71 5.90 7.60
C GLU A 70 -11.07 6.36 8.93
N LEU A 71 -10.55 7.58 8.98
CA LEU A 71 -9.96 8.19 10.18
C LEU A 71 -10.93 9.14 10.89
N TYR A 72 -12.04 9.50 10.25
CA TYR A 72 -13.03 10.41 10.79
C TYR A 72 -13.96 9.65 11.76
N ALA A 73 -13.76 9.90 13.05
CA ALA A 73 -14.44 9.26 14.18
C ALA A 73 -15.98 9.14 14.11
N PRO A 74 -16.78 10.07 13.53
CA PRO A 74 -18.22 9.85 13.46
C PRO A 74 -18.65 8.75 12.46
N ASN A 75 -17.72 8.20 11.66
CA ASN A 75 -17.95 7.05 10.76
C ASN A 75 -17.04 5.85 11.07
N THR A 76 -16.34 5.82 12.20
CA THR A 76 -15.39 4.74 12.54
C THR A 76 -15.42 4.44 14.05
N SER A 77 -15.46 3.16 14.44
CA SER A 77 -15.47 2.76 15.85
C SER A 77 -14.12 3.01 16.55
N ALA A 78 -14.15 3.34 17.85
CA ALA A 78 -12.96 3.63 18.66
C ALA A 78 -11.89 2.51 18.58
N GLU A 79 -12.33 1.26 18.50
CA GLU A 79 -11.49 0.07 18.37
C GLU A 79 -10.55 0.12 17.14
N ARG A 80 -10.99 0.73 16.04
CA ARG A 80 -10.23 0.86 14.79
C ARG A 80 -9.16 1.97 14.85
N CYS A 81 -9.37 2.99 15.68
CA CYS A 81 -8.38 4.04 15.95
C CYS A 81 -7.29 3.55 16.91
N GLU A 82 -7.65 2.80 17.95
CA GLU A 82 -6.71 2.36 18.99
C GLU A 82 -5.79 1.21 18.53
N GLY A 83 -6.26 0.35 17.62
CA GLY A 83 -5.48 -0.79 17.12
C GLY A 83 -4.17 -0.43 16.39
N ARG A 84 -4.02 0.81 15.87
CA ARG A 84 -2.80 1.26 15.16
C ARG A 84 -1.74 1.88 16.06
N ALA A 85 -2.07 2.34 17.26
CA ALA A 85 -1.11 3.02 18.15
C ALA A 85 -0.17 2.04 18.89
N ARG A 86 -0.53 0.76 19.00
CA ARG A 86 0.22 -0.24 19.78
C ARG A 86 1.31 -0.99 19.01
N GLY A 87 1.43 -0.78 17.69
CA GLY A 87 2.41 -1.47 16.83
C GLY A 87 3.71 -0.71 16.56
N ALA A 88 3.80 0.57 16.94
CA ALA A 88 4.98 1.41 16.71
C ALA A 88 5.90 1.41 17.94
N ARG A 89 6.46 0.24 18.27
CA ARG A 89 7.70 0.17 19.08
C ARG A 89 8.75 -0.54 18.24
N VAL A 90 9.55 0.25 17.55
CA VAL A 90 10.82 -0.20 16.98
C VAL A 90 11.81 -0.28 18.16
N PRO A 91 12.64 -1.34 18.27
CA PRO A 91 13.68 -1.43 19.29
C PRO A 91 14.70 -0.29 19.20
#